data_AF-A0A1S8T840-F1
#
_entry.id   AF-A0A1S8T840-F1
#
_cell.length_a   1.000
_cell.length_b   1.000
_cell.length_c   1.000
_cell.angle_alpha   90.00
_cell.angle_beta   90.00
_cell.angle_gamma   90.00
#
_symmetry.space_group_name_H-M   'P 1'
#
loop_
_entity.id
_entity.type
_entity.pdbx_description
1 polymer ?
#
loop_
_entity_poly.entity_id
_entity_poly.type
_entity_poly.pdbx_seq_one_letter_code
_entity_poly.pdbx_strand_id
1 'polypeptide(L)'
;MIKKELVFKFFEENPQVLNDINENENYKLLGIKQSTYQKHLIEYKSILEANRNMKFNEVNIDRRLKNRSREKFLFDDSKLFGY
;
A
#
# COMPACT_ATOMS: atom_id res chain seq x y z
N MET A 1 -0.50 9.04 -24.14
CA MET A 1 -1.40 9.29 -22.99
C MET A 1 -1.62 7.97 -22.27
N ILE A 2 -1.34 7.93 -20.98
CA ILE A 2 -1.06 6.72 -20.21
C ILE A 2 -2.37 5.94 -19.95
N LYS A 3 -2.57 4.82 -20.65
CA LYS A 3 -3.79 3.99 -20.52
C LYS A 3 -4.00 3.45 -19.10
N LYS A 4 -2.92 3.22 -18.35
CA LYS A 4 -2.98 2.63 -17.00
C LYS A 4 -3.50 3.60 -15.94
N GLU A 5 -3.09 4.86 -15.97
CA GLU A 5 -3.55 5.88 -15.03
C GLU A 5 -5.05 6.12 -15.16
N LEU A 6 -5.57 6.11 -16.39
CA LEU A 6 -7.02 6.20 -16.64
C LEU A 6 -7.79 5.03 -16.02
N VAL A 7 -7.25 3.81 -16.16
CA VAL A 7 -7.86 2.61 -15.58
C VAL A 7 -7.83 2.67 -14.04
N PHE A 8 -6.74 3.18 -13.45
CA PHE A 8 -6.64 3.32 -11.99
C PHE A 8 -7.59 4.41 -11.46
N LYS A 9 -7.70 5.55 -12.14
CA LYS A 9 -8.70 6.58 -11.82
C LYS A 9 -10.12 6.03 -11.90
N PHE A 10 -10.42 5.23 -12.92
CA PHE A 10 -11.72 4.57 -13.03
C PHE A 10 -12.02 3.67 -11.82
N PHE A 11 -11.02 2.94 -11.29
CA PHE A 11 -11.16 2.14 -10.07
C PHE A 11 -11.30 2.99 -8.80
N GLU A 12 -10.66 4.16 -8.73
CA GLU A 12 -10.84 5.11 -7.63
C GLU A 12 -12.25 5.69 -7.60
N GLU A 13 -12.78 6.08 -8.75
CA GLU A 13 -14.11 6.67 -8.89
C GLU A 13 -15.23 5.63 -8.72
N ASN A 14 -14.97 4.35 -9.07
CA ASN A 14 -15.95 3.27 -9.06
C ASN A 14 -15.48 2.08 -8.21
N PRO A 15 -15.42 2.20 -6.88
CA PRO A 15 -14.89 1.14 -6.00
C PRO A 15 -15.72 -0.14 -6.00
N GLN A 16 -16.99 -0.07 -6.41
CA GLN A 16 -17.89 -1.24 -6.50
C GLN A 16 -17.37 -2.29 -7.49
N VAL A 17 -16.73 -1.81 -8.56
CA VAL A 17 -16.16 -2.62 -9.64
C VAL A 17 -15.07 -3.58 -9.16
N LEU A 18 -14.42 -3.27 -8.03
CA LEU A 18 -13.37 -4.12 -7.44
C LEU A 18 -13.96 -5.40 -6.83
N ASN A 19 -15.21 -5.37 -6.39
CA ASN A 19 -15.87 -6.47 -5.70
C ASN A 19 -16.88 -7.22 -6.57
N ASP A 20 -17.18 -6.69 -7.76
CA ASP A 20 -18.09 -7.36 -8.69
C ASP A 20 -17.47 -8.66 -9.22
N ILE A 21 -18.14 -9.76 -8.85
CA ILE A 21 -17.87 -11.13 -9.30
C ILE A 21 -18.49 -11.37 -10.68
N ASN A 22 -19.54 -10.63 -11.02
CA ASN A 22 -20.22 -10.75 -12.31
C ASN A 22 -19.37 -10.13 -13.43
N GLU A 23 -19.36 -10.83 -14.56
CA GLU A 23 -18.52 -10.60 -15.74
C GLU A 23 -18.33 -9.12 -16.05
N ASN A 24 -17.14 -8.64 -15.70
CA ASN A 24 -16.86 -7.23 -15.55
C ASN A 24 -16.62 -6.62 -16.94
N GLU A 25 -17.69 -6.29 -17.69
CA GLU A 25 -17.63 -5.69 -19.04
C GLU A 25 -17.01 -4.28 -19.07
N ASN A 26 -16.62 -3.74 -17.92
CA ASN A 26 -15.98 -2.43 -17.77
C ASN A 26 -14.70 -2.27 -18.62
N TYR A 27 -14.03 -3.37 -19.00
CA TYR A 27 -12.92 -3.31 -19.95
C TYR A 27 -13.33 -2.77 -21.34
N LYS A 28 -14.59 -2.96 -21.75
CA LYS A 28 -15.13 -2.43 -23.01
C LYS A 28 -15.27 -0.91 -22.95
N LEU A 29 -15.74 -0.36 -21.84
CA LEU A 29 -15.87 1.09 -21.62
C LEU A 29 -14.49 1.78 -21.65
N LEU A 30 -13.48 1.10 -21.15
CA LEU A 30 -12.09 1.57 -21.14
C LEU A 30 -11.36 1.33 -22.48
N GLY A 31 -11.97 0.59 -23.42
CA GLY A 31 -11.37 0.26 -24.71
C GLY A 31 -10.10 -0.58 -24.60
N ILE A 32 -10.00 -1.45 -23.58
CA ILE A 32 -8.84 -2.31 -23.33
C ILE A 32 -9.19 -3.79 -23.40
N LYS A 33 -8.16 -4.63 -23.60
CA LYS A 33 -8.34 -6.08 -23.56
C LYS A 33 -8.69 -6.53 -22.14
N GLN A 34 -9.56 -7.53 -22.02
CA GLN A 34 -9.97 -8.12 -20.74
C GLN A 34 -8.76 -8.60 -19.91
N SER A 35 -7.76 -9.21 -20.54
CA SER A 35 -6.53 -9.65 -19.85
C SER A 35 -5.73 -8.49 -19.25
N THR A 36 -5.67 -7.35 -19.97
CA THR A 36 -5.04 -6.13 -19.47
C THR A 36 -5.81 -5.53 -18.30
N TYR A 37 -7.15 -5.52 -18.39
CA TYR A 37 -8.02 -5.06 -17.32
C TYR A 37 -7.85 -5.90 -16.04
N GLN A 38 -7.88 -7.24 -16.16
CA GLN A 38 -7.66 -8.13 -15.02
C GLN A 38 -6.29 -7.92 -14.37
N LYS A 39 -5.24 -7.76 -15.18
CA LYS A 39 -3.89 -7.46 -14.65
C LYS A 39 -3.88 -6.17 -13.85
N HIS A 40 -4.52 -5.11 -14.35
CA HIS A 40 -4.63 -3.83 -13.65
C HIS A 40 -5.48 -3.92 -12.39
N LEU A 41 -6.56 -4.70 -12.41
CA LEU A 41 -7.43 -4.90 -11.25
C LEU A 41 -6.70 -5.62 -10.11
N ILE A 42 -5.94 -6.68 -10.43
CA ILE A 42 -5.09 -7.39 -9.46
C ILE A 42 -4.05 -6.43 -8.89
N GLU A 43 -3.35 -5.72 -9.76
CA GLU A 43 -2.31 -4.78 -9.35
C GLU A 43 -2.85 -3.68 -8.41
N TYR A 44 -4.00 -3.10 -8.76
CA TYR A 44 -4.67 -2.09 -7.94
C TYR A 44 -5.12 -2.64 -6.58
N LYS A 45 -5.66 -3.87 -6.53
CA LYS A 45 -6.00 -4.55 -5.27
C LYS A 45 -4.76 -4.76 -4.38
N SER A 46 -3.65 -5.21 -4.96
CA SER A 46 -2.40 -5.39 -4.21
C SER A 46 -1.88 -4.09 -3.63
N ILE A 47 -1.98 -2.97 -4.38
CA ILE A 47 -1.61 -1.63 -3.88
C ILE A 47 -2.53 -1.22 -2.73
N LEU A 48 -3.84 -1.41 -2.87
CA LEU A 48 -4.81 -1.10 -1.80
C LEU A 48 -4.54 -1.90 -0.53
N GLU A 49 -4.25 -3.19 -0.66
CA GLU A 49 -3.93 -4.06 0.47
C GLU A 49 -2.62 -3.64 1.15
N ALA A 50 -1.56 -3.38 0.37
CA ALA A 50 -0.29 -2.89 0.89
C ALA A 50 -0.48 -1.59 1.68
N ASN A 51 -1.24 -0.63 1.14
CA ASN A 51 -1.54 0.64 1.80
C ASN A 51 -2.32 0.46 3.11
N ARG A 52 -3.26 -0.49 3.16
CA ARG A 52 -4.00 -0.82 4.41
C ARG A 52 -3.06 -1.39 5.47
N ASN A 53 -2.21 -2.33 5.09
CA ASN A 53 -1.24 -2.95 5.99
C ASN A 53 -0.20 -1.94 6.50
N MET A 54 0.23 -0.99 5.67
CA MET A 54 1.14 0.08 6.06
C MET A 54 0.52 0.98 7.13
N LYS A 55 -0.72 1.45 6.93
CA LYS A 55 -1.44 2.25 7.93
C LYS A 55 -1.62 1.50 9.25
N PHE A 56 -1.89 0.20 9.19
CA PHE A 56 -2.00 -0.63 10.40
C PHE A 56 -0.68 -0.76 11.17
N ASN A 57 0.44 -0.83 10.45
CA ASN A 57 1.77 -0.90 11.05
C ASN A 57 2.19 0.43 11.68
N GLU A 58 1.92 1.57 11.03
CA GLU A 58 2.22 2.90 11.59
C GLU A 58 1.51 3.14 12.93
N VAL A 59 0.21 2.84 13.01
CA VAL A 59 -0.58 2.99 14.24
C VAL A 59 -0.02 2.11 15.37
N ASN A 60 0.47 0.91 15.05
CA ASN A 60 1.06 0.01 16.04
C ASN A 60 2.47 0.43 16.48
N ILE A 61 3.28 0.98 15.59
CA ILE A 61 4.63 1.47 15.90
C ILE A 61 4.54 2.68 16.83
N ASP A 62 3.67 3.65 16.52
CA ASP A 62 3.47 4.83 17.36
C ASP A 62 2.98 4.46 18.77
N ARG A 63 2.08 3.47 18.87
CA ARG A 63 1.60 2.97 20.15
C ARG A 63 2.67 2.23 20.95
N ARG A 64 3.56 1.48 20.28
CA ARG A 64 4.71 0.80 20.92
C ARG A 64 5.80 1.77 21.37
N LEU A 65 6.04 2.84 20.62
CA LEU A 65 7.08 3.84 20.93
C LEU A 65 6.63 4.83 22.00
N LYS A 66 5.35 5.22 22.06
CA LYS A 66 4.83 6.16 23.07
C LYS A 66 4.99 5.69 24.52
N ASN A 67 5.01 4.38 24.76
CA ASN A 67 5.12 3.80 26.10
C ASN A 67 6.53 3.30 26.46
N ARG A 68 7.54 3.56 25.62
CA ARG A 68 8.93 3.22 25.94
C ARG A 68 9.65 4.42 26.52
N SER A 69 10.22 4.28 27.70
CA SER A 69 11.24 5.20 28.21
C SER A 69 12.42 5.20 27.22
N ARG A 70 12.81 6.38 26.73
CA ARG A 70 13.98 6.53 25.87
C ARG A 70 15.21 6.23 26.71
N GLU A 71 15.72 5.01 26.59
CA GLU A 71 17.05 4.68 27.13
C GLU A 71 18.08 5.46 26.31
N LYS A 72 18.71 6.44 26.95
CA LYS A 72 19.91 7.06 26.39
C LYS A 72 21.00 6.00 26.47
N PHE A 73 21.42 5.47 25.33
CA PHE A 73 22.67 4.73 25.25
C PHE A 73 23.78 5.71 25.64
N LEU A 74 24.29 5.59 26.88
CA LEU A 74 25.60 6.11 27.21
C LEU A 74 26.60 5.14 26.59
N PHE A 75 27.29 5.62 25.56
CA PHE A 75 28.45 4.92 25.05
C PHE A 75 29.60 5.16 26.03
N ASP A 76 29.98 4.13 26.76
CA ASP A 76 31.14 4.17 27.65
C ASP A 76 32.39 3.76 26.87
N ASP A 77 33.14 4.76 26.41
CA ASP A 77 34.38 4.60 25.65
C ASP A 77 35.63 4.49 26.54
N SER A 78 35.46 4.43 27.86
CA SER A 78 36.58 4.24 28.81
C SER A 78 37.41 2.99 28.49
N LYS A 79 36.77 1.93 27.97
CA LYS A 79 37.45 0.70 27.51
C LYS A 79 38.14 0.84 26.15
N LEU A 80 37.76 1.80 25.33
CA LEU A 80 38.39 2.06 24.02
C LEU A 80 39.69 2.86 24.17
N PHE A 81 39.81 3.68 25.22
CA PHE A 81 40.95 4.58 25.39
C PHE A 81 41.82 4.33 26.63
N GLY A 82 41.49 3.32 27.46
CA GLY A 82 42.40 2.73 28.45
C GLY A 82 43.14 3.73 29.34
N TYR A 83 42.43 4.30 30.32
CA TYR A 83 43.05 4.91 31.50
C TYR A 83 42.99 3.95 32.68
#